data_AF-A0A943EMM6-F1
#
_entry.id   AF-A0A943EMM6-F1
#
_cell.length_a   1.000
_cell.length_b   1.000
_cell.length_c   1.000
_cell.angle_alpha   90.00
_cell.angle_beta   90.00
_cell.angle_gamma   90.00
#
_symmetry.space_group_name_H-M   'P 1'
#
loop_
_entity.id
_entity.type
_entity.pdbx_description
1 polymer ?
#
loop_
_entity_poly.entity_id
_entity_poly.type
_entity_poly.pdbx_seq_one_letter_code
_entity_poly.pdbx_strand_id
1 'polypeptide(L)'
;MKKDKLTKKQVAEIKKEILEKYTIFGLWQTMCGYIVLLFVKELLIDNYLINFSIDVLVAIVAFYITLHNLVNQYKLINEYNISKKPFIFQIFGYIVGLFIVIITLKSPFDISFAILVIAFLTNKKLFEKELDSIKIK
;
A
#
# COMPACT_ATOMS: atom_id res chain seq x y z
N MET A 1 -41.95 2.83 4.17
CA MET A 1 -40.77 1.98 4.44
C MET A 1 -39.94 2.62 5.55
N LYS A 2 -39.95 2.04 6.76
CA LYS A 2 -38.98 2.42 7.81
C LYS A 2 -37.61 1.94 7.33
N LYS A 3 -36.64 2.85 7.17
CA LYS A 3 -35.23 2.46 7.03
C LYS A 3 -34.85 1.79 8.35
N ASP A 4 -34.69 0.47 8.35
CA ASP A 4 -34.16 -0.23 9.52
C ASP A 4 -32.79 0.35 9.84
N LYS A 5 -32.66 0.93 11.03
CA LYS A 5 -31.36 1.41 11.53
C LYS A 5 -30.49 0.16 11.76
N LEU A 6 -29.33 0.13 11.12
CA LEU A 6 -28.30 -0.88 11.37
C LEU A 6 -28.03 -1.00 12.87
N THR A 7 -27.94 -2.25 13.36
CA THR A 7 -27.54 -2.52 14.74
C THR A 7 -26.07 -2.16 14.96
N LYS A 8 -25.68 -1.84 16.19
CA LYS A 8 -24.28 -1.53 16.53
C LYS A 8 -23.32 -2.65 16.11
N LYS A 9 -23.76 -3.91 16.20
CA LYS A 9 -22.97 -5.08 15.80
C LYS A 9 -22.76 -5.13 14.29
N GLN A 10 -23.80 -4.90 13.49
CA GLN A 10 -23.69 -4.84 12.03
C GLN A 10 -22.77 -3.70 11.55
N VAL A 11 -22.85 -2.53 12.19
CA VAL A 11 -21.94 -1.41 11.87
C VAL A 11 -20.47 -1.78 12.15
N ALA A 12 -20.20 -2.46 13.27
CA ALA A 12 -18.86 -2.91 13.61
C ALA A 12 -18.32 -3.96 12.62
N GLU A 13 -19.17 -4.89 12.18
CA GLU A 13 -18.82 -5.89 11.17
C GLU A 13 -18.48 -5.25 9.82
N ILE A 14 -19.28 -4.26 9.37
CA ILE A 14 -19.02 -3.51 8.13
C ILE A 14 -17.68 -2.77 8.21
N LYS A 15 -17.40 -2.07 9.33
CA LYS A 15 -16.11 -1.38 9.51
C LYS A 15 -14.94 -2.35 9.48
N LYS A 16 -15.09 -3.51 10.11
CA LYS A 16 -14.07 -4.56 10.09
C LYS A 16 -13.79 -5.04 8.66
N GLU A 17 -14.82 -5.31 7.87
CA GLU A 17 -14.67 -5.74 6.47
C GLU A 17 -13.97 -4.67 5.61
N ILE A 18 -14.31 -3.39 5.80
CA ILE A 18 -13.66 -2.28 5.09
C ILE A 18 -12.18 -2.19 5.46
N LEU A 19 -11.85 -2.31 6.75
CA LEU A 19 -10.47 -2.30 7.24
C LEU A 19 -9.67 -3.50 6.72
N GLU A 20 -10.28 -4.68 6.66
CA GLU A 20 -9.67 -5.89 6.11
C GLU A 20 -9.36 -5.73 4.62
N LYS A 21 -10.33 -5.24 3.81
CA LYS A 21 -10.10 -4.93 2.39
C LYS A 21 -8.95 -3.93 2.21
N TYR A 22 -8.96 -2.83 2.98
CA TYR A 22 -7.91 -1.82 2.92
C TYR A 22 -6.52 -2.41 3.29
N THR A 23 -6.49 -3.27 4.30
CA THR A 23 -5.28 -3.97 4.75
C THR A 23 -4.74 -4.90 3.67
N ILE A 24 -5.59 -5.69 3.01
CA ILE A 24 -5.21 -6.60 1.93
C ILE A 24 -4.61 -5.83 0.77
N PHE A 25 -5.26 -4.74 0.32
CA PHE A 25 -4.71 -3.90 -0.74
C PHE A 25 -3.35 -3.32 -0.34
N GLY A 26 -3.21 -2.84 0.89
CA GLY A 26 -1.96 -2.26 1.38
C GLY A 26 -0.81 -3.28 1.48
N LEU A 27 -1.10 -4.52 1.88
CA LEU A 27 -0.11 -5.60 1.93
C LEU A 27 0.39 -5.97 0.54
N TRP A 28 -0.53 -6.22 -0.41
CA TRP A 28 -0.15 -6.52 -1.79
C TRP A 28 0.63 -5.38 -2.43
N GLN A 29 0.20 -4.14 -2.20
CA GLN A 29 0.91 -2.98 -2.68
C GLN A 29 2.32 -2.87 -2.08
N THR A 30 2.48 -3.12 -0.78
CA THR A 30 3.78 -3.08 -0.09
C THR A 30 4.73 -4.12 -0.66
N MET A 31 4.25 -5.36 -0.81
CA MET A 31 5.05 -6.47 -1.34
C MET A 31 5.44 -6.24 -2.81
N CYS A 32 4.46 -5.98 -3.68
CA CYS A 32 4.72 -5.74 -5.10
C CYS A 32 5.53 -4.46 -5.34
N GLY A 33 5.25 -3.41 -4.58
CA GLY A 33 6.00 -2.16 -4.67
C GLY A 33 7.46 -2.33 -4.24
N TYR A 34 7.74 -3.17 -3.23
CA TYR A 34 9.12 -3.52 -2.88
C TYR A 34 9.83 -4.30 -3.99
N ILE A 35 9.15 -5.24 -4.67
CA ILE A 35 9.71 -5.95 -5.83
C ILE A 35 10.10 -4.95 -6.94
N VAL A 36 9.27 -3.93 -7.19
CA VAL A 36 9.59 -2.86 -8.15
C VAL A 36 10.81 -2.06 -7.70
N LEU A 37 10.92 -1.72 -6.42
CA LEU A 37 12.08 -1.02 -5.88
C LEU A 37 13.37 -1.85 -6.01
N LEU A 38 13.31 -3.15 -5.72
CA LEU A 38 14.44 -4.06 -5.92
C LEU A 38 14.86 -4.14 -7.38
N PHE A 39 13.89 -4.26 -8.30
CA PHE A 39 14.19 -4.25 -9.73
C PHE A 39 14.90 -2.96 -10.15
N VAL A 40 14.45 -1.80 -9.66
CA VAL A 40 15.12 -0.52 -9.91
C VAL A 40 16.56 -0.52 -9.36
N LYS A 41 16.77 -1.09 -8.17
CA LYS A 41 18.12 -1.22 -7.58
C LYS A 41 19.05 -2.05 -8.48
N GLU A 42 18.61 -3.24 -8.83
CA GLU A 42 19.37 -4.22 -9.63
C GLU A 42 19.64 -3.70 -11.05
N LEU A 43 18.66 -3.04 -11.67
CA LEU A 43 18.81 -2.38 -12.97
C LEU A 43 19.90 -1.30 -12.96
N LEU A 44 20.04 -0.56 -11.87
CA LEU A 44 21.07 0.49 -11.74
C LEU A 44 22.49 -0.05 -11.48
N ILE A 45 22.60 -1.33 -11.11
CA ILE A 45 23.88 -2.01 -10.82
C ILE A 45 24.27 -2.93 -11.99
N ASP A 46 23.45 -3.02 -13.04
CA ASP A 46 23.58 -3.99 -14.15
C ASP A 46 23.72 -5.45 -13.66
N ASN A 47 23.13 -5.74 -12.51
CA ASN A 47 23.12 -7.06 -11.89
C ASN A 47 21.71 -7.63 -12.01
N TYR A 48 21.55 -8.72 -12.74
CA TYR A 48 20.24 -9.34 -12.95
C TYR A 48 20.14 -10.63 -12.15
N LEU A 49 18.99 -10.88 -11.52
CA LEU A 49 18.78 -12.06 -10.67
C LEU A 49 18.76 -13.35 -11.50
N ILE A 50 18.09 -13.32 -12.66
CA ILE A 50 18.00 -14.48 -13.56
C ILE A 50 18.43 -14.07 -14.97
N ASN A 51 17.71 -13.10 -15.55
CA ASN A 51 17.96 -12.53 -16.87
C ASN A 51 17.15 -11.23 -16.96
N PHE A 52 17.71 -10.19 -17.57
CA PHE A 52 17.04 -8.91 -17.81
C PHE A 52 15.57 -9.07 -18.24
N SER A 53 15.29 -9.94 -19.22
CA SER A 53 13.92 -10.13 -19.74
C SER A 53 12.94 -10.68 -18.69
N ILE A 54 13.39 -11.58 -17.81
CA ILE A 54 12.53 -12.18 -16.77
C ILE A 54 12.31 -11.17 -15.66
N ASP A 55 13.37 -10.50 -15.23
CA ASP A 55 13.34 -9.50 -14.17
C ASP A 55 12.41 -8.33 -14.56
N VAL A 56 12.49 -7.88 -15.81
CA VAL A 56 11.57 -6.87 -16.38
C VAL A 56 10.12 -7.34 -16.37
N LEU A 57 9.84 -8.59 -16.76
CA LEU A 57 8.48 -9.13 -16.78
C LEU A 57 7.88 -9.14 -15.37
N VAL A 58 8.64 -9.63 -14.39
CA VAL A 58 8.23 -9.65 -12.98
C VAL A 58 7.99 -8.23 -12.48
N ALA A 59 8.86 -7.28 -12.80
CA ALA A 59 8.71 -5.88 -12.43
C ALA A 59 7.46 -5.24 -13.03
N ILE A 60 7.12 -5.52 -14.29
CA ILE A 60 5.90 -5.01 -14.94
C ILE A 60 4.65 -5.52 -14.22
N VAL A 61 4.59 -6.82 -13.91
CA VAL A 61 3.46 -7.43 -13.21
C VAL A 61 3.33 -6.84 -11.80
N ALA A 62 4.44 -6.73 -11.06
CA ALA A 62 4.45 -6.14 -9.73
C ALA A 62 4.03 -4.66 -9.76
N PHE A 63 4.48 -3.90 -10.77
CA PHE A 63 4.09 -2.51 -10.96
C PHE A 63 2.59 -2.37 -11.24
N TYR A 64 2.03 -3.22 -12.10
CA TYR A 64 0.59 -3.27 -12.35
C TYR A 64 -0.20 -3.54 -11.07
N ILE A 65 0.18 -4.55 -10.29
CA ILE A 65 -0.50 -4.90 -9.02
C ILE A 65 -0.42 -3.73 -8.03
N THR A 66 0.74 -3.05 -7.98
CA THR A 66 0.95 -1.89 -7.12
C THR A 66 0.00 -0.75 -7.49
N LEU A 67 -0.07 -0.37 -8.76
CA LEU A 67 -0.98 0.68 -9.23
C LEU A 67 -2.45 0.30 -9.04
N HIS A 68 -2.81 -0.94 -9.34
CA HIS A 68 -4.17 -1.44 -9.20
C HIS A 68 -4.66 -1.33 -7.74
N ASN A 69 -3.84 -1.78 -6.78
CA ASN A 69 -4.17 -1.71 -5.36
C ASN A 69 -4.20 -0.28 -4.82
N LEU A 70 -3.30 0.57 -5.31
CA LEU A 70 -3.28 2.00 -4.96
C LEU A 70 -4.57 2.70 -5.42
N VAL A 71 -5.05 2.41 -6.63
CA VAL A 71 -6.35 2.89 -7.12
C VAL A 71 -7.51 2.35 -6.27
N ASN A 72 -7.48 1.08 -5.87
CA ASN A 72 -8.54 0.48 -5.04
C ASN A 72 -8.59 1.08 -3.63
N GLN A 73 -7.42 1.36 -3.02
CA GLN A 73 -7.38 2.09 -1.74
C GLN A 73 -7.92 3.51 -1.89
N TYR A 74 -7.58 4.22 -2.97
CA TYR A 74 -8.13 5.54 -3.23
C TYR A 74 -9.66 5.51 -3.41
N LYS A 75 -10.19 4.51 -4.11
CA LYS A 75 -11.64 4.28 -4.25
C LYS A 75 -12.31 4.08 -2.90
N LEU A 76 -11.77 3.19 -2.04
CA LEU A 76 -12.29 2.98 -0.69
C LEU A 76 -12.30 4.27 0.14
N ILE A 77 -11.22 5.05 0.09
CA ILE A 77 -11.13 6.32 0.81
C ILE A 77 -12.25 7.27 0.39
N ASN A 78 -12.50 7.39 -0.92
CA ASN A 78 -13.57 8.26 -1.43
C ASN A 78 -14.97 7.70 -1.14
N GLU A 79 -15.18 6.39 -1.28
CA GLU A 79 -16.46 5.72 -1.05
C GLU A 79 -16.97 5.96 0.38
N TYR A 80 -16.07 5.87 1.37
CA TYR A 80 -16.40 6.05 2.78
C TYR A 80 -16.16 7.48 3.30
N ASN A 81 -15.86 8.45 2.43
CA ASN A 81 -15.52 9.84 2.81
C ASN A 81 -14.41 9.94 3.88
N ILE A 82 -13.42 9.06 3.79
CA ILE A 82 -12.24 9.07 4.65
C ILE A 82 -11.28 10.18 4.19
N SER A 83 -10.52 10.75 5.13
CA SER A 83 -9.48 11.72 4.79
C SER A 83 -8.46 11.13 3.80
N LYS A 84 -7.93 11.94 2.87
CA LYS A 84 -6.86 11.50 1.94
C LYS A 84 -5.48 11.37 2.60
N LYS A 85 -5.35 11.74 3.88
CA LYS A 85 -4.08 11.66 4.64
C LYS A 85 -3.42 10.28 4.59
N PRO A 86 -4.12 9.15 4.81
CA PRO A 86 -3.51 7.82 4.81
C PRO A 86 -2.88 7.51 3.43
N PHE A 87 -3.58 7.87 2.35
CA PHE A 87 -3.09 7.72 0.98
C PHE A 87 -1.83 8.55 0.69
N ILE A 88 -1.83 9.83 1.06
CA ILE A 88 -0.67 10.72 0.86
C ILE A 88 0.55 10.18 1.62
N PHE A 89 0.36 9.70 2.84
CA PHE A 89 1.44 9.12 3.65
C PHE A 89 2.05 7.88 2.99
N GLN A 90 1.23 7.07 2.33
CA GLN A 90 1.69 5.89 1.60
C GLN A 90 2.51 6.26 0.36
N ILE A 91 2.06 7.24 -0.43
CA ILE A 91 2.85 7.77 -1.56
C ILE A 91 4.20 8.30 -1.09
N PHE A 92 4.20 9.06 0.01
CA PHE A 92 5.43 9.54 0.63
C PHE A 92 6.37 8.39 1.03
N GLY A 93 5.82 7.30 1.59
CA GLY A 93 6.58 6.08 1.90
C GLY A 93 7.29 5.49 0.68
N TYR A 94 6.65 5.43 -0.49
CA TYR A 94 7.30 4.97 -1.73
C TYR A 94 8.39 5.91 -2.22
N ILE A 95 8.18 7.23 -2.13
CA ILE A 95 9.20 8.22 -2.50
C ILE A 95 10.45 8.06 -1.63
N VAL A 96 10.26 7.94 -0.30
CA VAL A 96 11.37 7.71 0.62
C VAL A 96 12.03 6.35 0.36
N GLY A 97 11.26 5.29 0.11
CA GLY A 97 11.79 3.98 -0.23
C GLY A 97 12.67 4.00 -1.49
N LEU A 98 12.23 4.70 -2.54
CA LEU A 98 13.01 4.89 -3.77
C LEU A 98 14.30 5.67 -3.51
N PHE A 99 14.23 6.75 -2.73
CA PHE A 99 15.40 7.56 -2.39
C PHE A 99 16.46 6.74 -1.64
N ILE A 100 16.01 5.90 -0.71
CA ILE A 100 16.90 5.01 0.04
C ILE A 100 17.57 3.99 -0.89
N VAL A 101 16.82 3.35 -1.79
CA VAL A 101 17.38 2.41 -2.77
C VAL A 101 18.50 3.06 -3.58
N ILE A 102 18.32 4.32 -4.00
CA ILE A 102 19.33 5.07 -4.75
C ILE A 102 20.57 5.35 -3.91
N ILE A 103 20.41 5.71 -2.63
CA ILE A 103 21.56 5.97 -1.74
C ILE A 103 22.30 4.67 -1.39
N THR A 104 21.58 3.56 -1.24
CA THR A 104 22.13 2.27 -0.83
C THR A 104 22.49 1.35 -1.98
N LEU A 105 22.61 1.87 -3.22
CA LEU A 105 22.95 1.08 -4.42
C LEU A 105 24.17 0.17 -4.20
N LYS A 106 25.27 0.73 -3.70
CA LYS A 106 26.53 0.00 -3.47
C LYS A 106 26.59 -0.73 -2.12
N SER A 107 25.54 -0.63 -1.32
CA SER A 107 25.47 -1.24 0.00
C SER A 107 24.73 -2.58 -0.07
N PRO A 108 25.26 -3.63 0.60
CA PRO A 108 24.53 -4.89 0.78
C PRO A 108 23.32 -4.72 1.73
N PHE A 109 23.23 -3.59 2.44
CA PHE A 109 22.16 -3.33 3.38
C PHE A 109 20.96 -2.66 2.69
N ASP A 110 19.80 -3.32 2.75
CA ASP A 110 18.53 -2.82 2.21
C ASP A 110 17.49 -2.63 3.33
N ILE A 111 17.17 -1.37 3.62
CA ILE A 111 16.12 -0.99 4.59
C ILE A 111 14.83 -0.54 3.91
N SER A 112 14.77 -0.55 2.58
CA SER A 112 13.62 -0.02 1.83
C SER A 112 12.35 -0.81 2.16
N PHE A 113 12.44 -2.13 2.32
CA PHE A 113 11.31 -2.95 2.78
C PHE A 113 10.81 -2.53 4.17
N ALA A 114 11.72 -2.34 5.14
CA ALA A 114 11.36 -1.94 6.49
C ALA A 114 10.64 -0.58 6.50
N ILE A 115 11.11 0.37 5.67
CA ILE A 115 10.47 1.68 5.51
C ILE A 115 9.06 1.53 4.93
N LEU A 116 8.89 0.72 3.88
CA LEU A 116 7.57 0.48 3.30
C LEU A 116 6.62 -0.19 4.29
N VAL A 117 7.09 -1.14 5.10
CA VAL A 117 6.29 -1.78 6.15
C VAL A 117 5.88 -0.78 7.23
N ILE A 118 6.80 0.06 7.71
CA ILE A 118 6.48 1.12 8.68
C ILE A 118 5.46 2.11 8.08
N ALA A 119 5.64 2.46 6.80
CA ALA A 119 4.72 3.33 6.08
C ALA A 119 3.31 2.71 6.01
N PHE A 120 3.22 1.43 5.66
CA PHE A 120 1.97 0.67 5.65
C PHE A 120 1.31 0.59 7.03
N LEU A 121 2.05 0.24 8.09
CA LEU A 121 1.49 0.12 9.44
C LEU A 121 0.95 1.46 9.95
N THR A 122 1.65 2.55 9.65
CA THR A 122 1.21 3.90 10.02
C THR A 122 -0.02 4.33 9.23
N ASN A 123 -0.02 4.07 7.92
CA ASN A 123 -1.15 4.31 7.03
C ASN A 123 -2.40 3.52 7.50
N LYS A 124 -2.26 2.24 7.82
CA LYS A 124 -3.34 1.40 8.36
C LYS A 124 -3.93 2.00 9.64
N LYS A 125 -3.08 2.40 10.60
CA LYS A 125 -3.52 3.03 11.85
C LYS A 125 -4.24 4.36 11.62
N LEU A 126 -3.80 5.16 10.64
CA LEU A 126 -4.48 6.41 10.27
C LEU A 126 -5.86 6.12 9.67
N PHE A 127 -5.94 5.16 8.76
CA PHE A 127 -7.20 4.75 8.13
C PHE A 127 -8.21 4.20 9.14
N GLU A 128 -7.78 3.33 10.06
CA GLU A 128 -8.61 2.77 11.13
C GLU A 128 -9.22 3.86 12.01
N LYS A 129 -8.42 4.84 12.45
CA LYS A 129 -8.90 5.98 13.25
C LYS A 129 -9.96 6.81 12.52
N GLU A 130 -9.73 7.09 11.24
CA GLU A 130 -10.69 7.85 10.42
C GLU A 130 -11.98 7.04 10.20
N LEU A 131 -11.86 5.73 9.94
CA LEU A 131 -13.00 4.83 9.77
C LEU A 131 -13.87 4.74 11.05
N ASP A 132 -13.26 4.70 12.22
CA ASP A 132 -13.97 4.69 13.50
C ASP A 132 -14.76 5.98 13.75
N SER A 133 -14.25 7.12 13.28
CA SER A 133 -14.91 8.42 13.41
C SER A 133 -16.15 8.57 12.51
N ILE A 134 -16.27 7.75 11.45
CA ILE A 134 -17.37 7.85 10.49
C ILE A 134 -18.66 7.22 11.04
N LYS A 135 -19.79 7.93 10.87
CA LYS A 135 -21.14 7.41 11.11
C LYS A 135 -21.67 6.75 9.84
N ILE A 136 -21.67 5.41 9.83
CA ILE A 136 -22.34 4.62 8.79
C ILE A 136 -23.85 4.78 9.00
N LYS A 137 -24.55 5.37 8.01
CA LYS A 137 -25.98 5.67 8.06
C LYS A 137 -26.82 4.58 7.44
#